data_AF-A0A0L6UPQ7-F1
#
_entry.id   AF-A0A0L6UPQ7-F1
#
_cell.length_a   1.000
_cell.length_b   1.000
_cell.length_c   1.000
_cell.angle_alpha   90.00
_cell.angle_beta   90.00
_cell.angle_gamma   90.00
#
_symmetry.space_group_name_H-M   'P 1'
#
loop_
_entity.id
_entity.type
_entity.pdbx_description
1 polymer ?
#
loop_
_entity_poly.entity_id
_entity_poly.type
_entity_poly.pdbx_seq_one_letter_code
_entity_poly.pdbx_strand_id
1 'polypeptide(L)'
;MLAKGGRKLRALVDSGAELNIMPEEVVVQLELPTREISMNIAGISDHSSPVVGLAEGISFSIETEYQKAANFFIVCRKVYMVLGHPFLADH
;
A
#
# COMPACT_ATOMS: atom_id res chain seq x y z
N MET A 1 12.98 3.48 -1.54
CA MET A 1 12.65 2.04 -1.79
C MET A 1 12.16 1.41 -0.49
N LEU A 2 11.11 0.58 -0.53
CA LEU A 2 10.62 -0.14 0.66
C LEU A 2 11.24 -1.54 0.73
N ALA A 3 11.42 -2.06 1.94
CA ALA A 3 11.85 -3.44 2.15
C ALA A 3 11.10 -4.13 3.29
N LYS A 4 10.81 -5.42 3.13
CA LYS A 4 10.23 -6.29 4.17
C LYS A 4 10.71 -7.72 3.97
N GLY A 5 11.18 -8.37 5.03
CA GLY A 5 11.64 -9.77 4.98
C GLY A 5 12.73 -10.00 3.93
N GLY A 6 13.67 -9.07 3.77
CA GLY A 6 14.74 -9.14 2.77
C GLY A 6 14.31 -8.85 1.33
N ARG A 7 13.02 -8.64 1.06
CA ARG A 7 12.50 -8.32 -0.28
C ARG A 7 12.37 -6.82 -0.46
N LYS A 8 12.76 -6.32 -1.64
CA LYS A 8 12.67 -4.92 -2.04
C LYS A 8 11.41 -4.69 -2.86
N LEU A 9 10.63 -3.69 -2.47
CA LEU A 9 9.42 -3.26 -3.16
C LEU A 9 9.60 -1.85 -3.73
N ARG A 10 9.04 -1.65 -4.93
CA ARG A 10 8.91 -0.34 -5.55
C ARG A 10 7.51 0.18 -5.27
N ALA A 11 7.44 1.43 -4.83
CA ALA A 11 6.20 2.15 -4.64
C ALA A 11 6.30 3.52 -5.33
N LEU A 12 5.19 3.99 -5.87
CA LEU A 12 5.04 5.36 -6.31
C LEU A 12 4.83 6.24 -5.07
N VAL A 13 5.59 7.32 -4.96
CA VAL A 13 5.36 8.34 -3.95
C VAL A 13 4.44 9.38 -4.57
N ASP A 14 3.24 9.55 -4.01
CA ASP A 14 2.20 10.42 -4.56
C ASP A 14 1.56 11.24 -3.45
N SER A 15 1.94 12.52 -3.34
CA SER A 15 1.37 13.44 -2.35
C SER A 15 -0.08 13.85 -2.66
N GLY A 16 -0.56 13.62 -3.88
CA GLY A 16 -1.95 13.83 -4.27
C GLY A 16 -2.86 12.64 -3.95
N ALA A 17 -2.31 11.47 -3.65
CA ALA A 17 -3.08 10.30 -3.25
C ALA A 17 -3.48 10.39 -1.78
N GLU A 18 -4.78 10.34 -1.49
CA GLU A 18 -5.30 10.38 -0.11
C GLU A 18 -5.09 9.06 0.65
N LEU A 19 -4.75 7.97 -0.05
CA LEU A 19 -4.67 6.62 0.50
C LEU A 19 -3.34 5.96 0.12
N ASN A 20 -2.87 5.09 1.01
CA ASN A 20 -1.87 4.10 0.63
C ASN A 20 -2.57 2.90 0.00
N ILE A 21 -2.11 2.48 -1.17
CA ILE A 21 -2.64 1.28 -1.83
C ILE A 21 -1.53 0.26 -2.06
N MET A 22 -1.90 -1.01 -1.93
CA MET A 22 -1.02 -2.13 -2.18
C MET A 22 -1.74 -3.11 -3.12
N PRO A 23 -1.09 -3.58 -4.18
CA PRO A 23 -1.69 -4.59 -5.03
C PRO A 23 -1.73 -5.93 -4.28
N GLU A 24 -2.80 -6.69 -4.51
CA GLU A 24 -3.03 -7.99 -3.89
C GLU A 24 -1.83 -8.96 -4.06
N GLU A 25 -1.13 -8.90 -5.20
CA GLU A 25 0.06 -9.71 -5.44
C GLU A 25 1.17 -9.50 -4.40
N VAL A 26 1.33 -8.28 -3.86
CA VAL A 26 2.34 -7.98 -2.83
C VAL A 26 1.93 -8.57 -1.49
N VAL A 27 0.64 -8.55 -1.16
CA VAL A 27 0.10 -9.19 0.05
C VAL A 27 0.36 -10.68 0.02
N VAL A 28 0.03 -11.34 -1.09
CA VAL A 28 0.22 -12.79 -1.27
C VAL A 28 1.71 -13.14 -1.22
N GLN A 29 2.56 -12.37 -1.92
CA GLN A 29 3.99 -12.62 -1.92
C GLN A 29 4.61 -12.50 -0.52
N LEU A 30 4.17 -11.52 0.27
CA LEU A 30 4.73 -11.23 1.59
C LEU A 30 3.98 -11.88 2.75
N GLU A 31 2.94 -12.67 2.46
CA GLU A 31 2.07 -13.33 3.45
C GLU A 31 1.58 -12.36 4.53
N LEU A 32 1.16 -11.15 4.10
CA LEU A 32 0.77 -10.10 5.04
C LEU A 32 -0.58 -10.44 5.71
N PRO A 33 -0.72 -10.15 7.01
CA PRO A 33 -2.01 -10.21 7.66
C PRO A 33 -2.92 -9.15 7.05
N THR A 34 -4.11 -9.56 6.62
CA THR A 34 -5.13 -8.67 6.06
C THR A 34 -6.48 -8.93 6.69
N ARG A 35 -7.27 -7.86 6.78
CA ARG A 35 -8.70 -7.93 7.11
C ARG A 35 -9.50 -7.72 5.83
N GLU A 36 -10.47 -8.60 5.57
CA GLU A 36 -11.38 -8.43 4.44
C GLU A 36 -12.24 -7.18 4.61
N ILE A 37 -12.32 -6.39 3.54
CA ILE A 37 -13.24 -5.27 3.38
C ILE A 37 -13.71 -5.24 1.94
N SER A 38 -14.88 -4.65 1.69
CA SER A 38 -15.40 -4.44 0.33
C SER A 38 -15.75 -2.98 0.14
N MET A 39 -14.95 -2.29 -0.66
CA MET A 39 -15.23 -0.92 -1.08
C MET A 39 -14.61 -0.63 -2.44
N ASN A 40 -14.93 0.54 -2.99
CA ASN A 40 -14.36 1.02 -4.24
C ASN A 40 -13.62 2.32 -3.96
N ILE A 41 -12.41 2.46 -4.51
CA ILE A 41 -11.69 3.73 -4.53
C ILE A 41 -11.86 4.37 -5.91
N ALA A 42 -12.08 5.68 -5.92
CA ALA A 42 -12.13 6.47 -7.14
C ALA A 42 -10.72 6.94 -7.51
N GLY A 43 -10.32 6.68 -8.74
CA GLY A 43 -9.12 7.24 -9.35
C GLY A 43 -9.42 8.42 -10.26
N ILE A 44 -8.39 8.95 -10.88
CA ILE A 44 -8.52 9.97 -11.92
C ILE A 44 -9.16 9.32 -13.16
N SER A 45 -10.05 10.05 -13.83
CA SER A 45 -10.77 9.61 -15.04
C SER A 45 -11.90 8.58 -14.83
N ASP A 46 -12.66 8.69 -13.73
CA ASP A 46 -13.85 7.84 -13.45
C ASP A 46 -13.53 6.33 -13.32
N HIS A 47 -12.25 6.02 -13.10
CA HIS A 47 -11.81 4.65 -12.88
C HIS A 47 -12.05 4.25 -11.42
N SER A 48 -12.88 3.23 -11.22
CA SER A 48 -13.09 2.63 -9.91
C SER A 48 -12.24 1.37 -9.75
N SER A 49 -11.47 1.30 -8.66
CA SER A 49 -10.70 0.11 -8.31
C SER A 49 -11.31 -0.58 -7.09
N PRO A 50 -11.65 -1.88 -7.18
CA PRO A 50 -12.17 -2.63 -6.05
C PRO A 50 -11.08 -2.87 -5.02
N VAL A 51 -11.40 -2.54 -3.78
CA VAL A 51 -10.61 -2.85 -2.60
C VAL A 51 -11.21 -4.08 -1.94
N VAL A 52 -10.36 -5.07 -1.70
CA VAL A 52 -10.74 -6.39 -1.16
C VAL A 52 -10.19 -6.64 0.24
N GLY A 53 -9.33 -5.75 0.73
CA GLY A 53 -8.72 -5.93 2.04
C GLY A 53 -8.03 -4.68 2.58
N LEU A 54 -7.64 -4.78 3.84
CA LEU A 54 -6.86 -3.78 4.56
C LEU A 54 -5.71 -4.49 5.28
N ALA A 55 -4.48 -4.04 5.04
CA ALA A 55 -3.30 -4.46 5.80
C ALA A 55 -2.93 -3.35 6.78
N GLU A 56 -2.99 -3.63 8.07
CA GLU A 56 -2.85 -2.61 9.12
C GLU A 56 -1.51 -2.76 9.87
N GLY A 57 -0.88 -1.62 10.19
CA GLY A 57 0.35 -1.59 11.00
C GLY A 57 1.54 -2.30 10.35
N ILE A 58 1.60 -2.38 9.01
CA ILE A 58 2.67 -3.10 8.34
C ILE A 58 3.95 -2.30 8.40
N SER A 59 4.94 -2.79 9.16
CA SER A 59 6.29 -2.21 9.19
C SER A 59 7.08 -2.52 7.92
N PHE A 60 7.62 -1.47 7.30
CA PHE A 60 8.55 -1.51 6.18
C PHE A 60 9.82 -0.72 6.52
N SER A 61 10.96 -1.18 6.02
CA SER A 61 12.20 -0.40 6.02
C SER A 61 12.25 0.52 4.79
N ILE A 62 12.49 1.81 5.00
CA ILE A 62 12.76 2.80 3.97
C ILE A 62 14.28 2.92 3.84
N GLU A 63 14.81 2.61 2.65
CA GLU A 63 16.25 2.73 2.34
C GLU A 63 17.19 2.08 3.36
N THR A 64 16.71 1.01 4.02
CA THR A 64 17.41 0.16 4.99
C THR A 64 17.71 0.74 6.37
N GLU A 65 17.43 2.03 6.62
CA GLU A 65 17.79 2.68 7.89
C GLU A 65 16.58 3.07 8.76
N TYR A 66 15.42 3.34 8.15
CA TYR A 66 14.24 3.81 8.87
C TYR A 66 13.10 2.78 8.80
N GLN A 67 12.50 2.41 9.94
CA GLN A 67 11.29 1.58 9.95
C GLN A 67 10.05 2.43 10.14
N LYS A 68 9.05 2.20 9.29
CA LYS A 68 7.75 2.85 9.38
C LYS A 68 6.62 1.85 9.26
N ALA A 69 5.67 1.91 10.19
CA ALA A 69 4.42 1.18 10.09
C ALA A 69 3.40 2.00 9.30
N ALA A 70 2.64 1.35 8.42
CA ALA A 70 1.56 2.01 7.72
C ALA A 70 0.41 1.05 7.39
N ASN A 71 -0.75 1.64 7.19
CA ASN A 71 -1.94 0.95 6.74
C ASN A 71 -2.04 1.03 5.22
N PHE A 72 -2.51 -0.04 4.57
CA PHE A 72 -2.66 -0.14 3.12
C PHE A 72 -4.00 -0.74 2.73
N PHE A 73 -4.70 -0.08 1.82
CA PHE A 73 -5.86 -0.67 1.14
C PHE A 73 -5.39 -1.62 0.04
N ILE A 74 -5.96 -2.83 0.02
CA ILE A 74 -5.56 -3.90 -0.90
C ILE A 74 -6.46 -3.87 -2.13
N VAL A 75 -5.86 -3.63 -3.30
CA VAL A 75 -6.59 -3.46 -4.56
C VAL A 75 -6.47 -4.70 -5.44
N CYS A 76 -7.60 -5.23 -5.92
CA CYS A 76 -7.68 -6.42 -6.78
C CYS A 76 -7.47 -6.08 -8.28
N ARG A 77 -6.43 -5.28 -8.59
CA ARG A 77 -6.03 -4.93 -9.96
C ARG A 77 -4.51 -4.83 -10.05
N LYS A 78 -3.98 -4.93 -11.28
CA LYS A 78 -2.58 -4.60 -11.58
C LYS A 78 -2.36 -3.11 -11.45
N VAL A 79 -2.04 -2.67 -10.24
CA VAL A 79 -1.67 -1.30 -9.89
C VAL A 79 -0.28 -1.30 -9.26
N TYR A 80 0.43 -0.18 -9.38
CA TYR A 80 1.61 0.02 -8.56
C TYR A 80 1.20 0.19 -7.10
N MET A 81 2.06 -0.24 -6.18
CA MET A 81 1.96 0.19 -4.79
C MET A 81 2.12 1.72 -4.73
N VAL A 82 1.28 2.40 -3.95
CA VAL A 82 1.33 3.86 -3.78
C VAL A 82 1.49 4.19 -2.31
N LEU A 83 2.42 5.10 -2.03
CA LEU A 83 2.59 5.79 -0.75
C LEU A 83 1.93 7.16 -0.87
N GLY A 84 0.72 7.25 -0.32
CA GLY A 84 -0.08 8.46 -0.32
C GLY A 84 0.20 9.35 0.89
N HIS A 85 -0.61 10.40 1.03
CA HIS A 85 -0.54 11.36 2.12
C HIS A 85 -0.42 10.72 3.51
N PRO A 86 -1.15 9.64 3.87
CA PRO A 86 -1.02 9.02 5.19
C PRO A 86 0.40 8.48 5.47
N PHE A 87 1.10 7.94 4.47
CA PHE A 87 2.48 7.50 4.65
C PHE A 87 3.46 8.68 4.67
N LEU A 88 3.15 9.80 4.00
CA LEU A 88 4.08 10.92 3.83
C LEU A 88 4.01 11.95 4.96
N ALA A 89 2.81 12.18 5.53
CA ALA A 89 2.57 13.20 6.55
C ALA A 89 2.92 12.76 7.97
N ASP A 90 3.06 11.46 8.19
CA ASP A 90 3.40 10.89 9.49
C ASP A 90 4.92 11.14 9.74
N HIS A 91 5.26 12.02 10.67
CA HIS A 91 6.62 12.52 10.94
C HIS A 91 7.19 11.93 12.23
#